data_AF-A0A380VGS0-F1
#
_entry.id   AF-A0A380VGS0-F1
#
_cell.length_a   1.000
_cell.length_b   1.000
_cell.length_c   1.000
_cell.angle_alpha   90.00
_cell.angle_beta   90.00
_cell.angle_gamma   90.00
#
_symmetry.space_group_name_H-M   'P 1'
#
loop_
_entity.id
_entity.type
_entity.pdbx_description
1 polymer ?
#
loop_
_entity_poly.entity_id
_entity_poly.type
_entity_poly.pdbx_seq_one_letter_code
_entity_poly.pdbx_strand_id
1 'polypeptide(L)'
;MDRIKFDQNDNQNYPIDKNLFEKKTRKSKLFNRKNASNEINQYAICPACNGPVQVIGLYKKLLNTDKPYGKHINYSLSGLATYYQADYDFCPYRAKRQEYDKETRKAEVNPLVLSIIQKLVLNFDRMIYLISKYTGIYISKSFAYSLLNDYFDSKAYLYPGSTLINIPFMLMYFMRANSLFYRRIELKSRLAQTLENCREIVINNGKICNNIDCYQTLEFYFIAHETKLNQHTLLETLLFQVMLNNKLIYEDKLKLDPKYIENIIHFDQNKLSEKIRESNKVLLGIAKEVAQEKGFTF
;
A
#
# COMPACT_ATOMS: atom_id res chain seq x y z
N MET A 1 15.87 8.31 -2.21
CA MET A 1 14.93 7.23 -2.57
C MET A 1 15.45 6.50 -3.79
N ASP A 2 15.18 5.22 -3.95
CA ASP A 2 15.70 4.38 -5.05
C ASP A 2 14.66 4.10 -6.14
N ARG A 3 13.42 4.59 -5.98
CA ARG A 3 12.32 4.41 -6.93
C ARG A 3 11.62 5.73 -7.28
N ILE A 4 11.17 5.86 -8.52
CA ILE A 4 10.55 7.07 -9.10
C ILE A 4 9.32 6.72 -9.96
N LYS A 5 8.47 7.73 -10.21
CA LYS A 5 7.41 7.69 -11.23
C LYS A 5 7.69 8.72 -12.33
N PHE A 6 7.04 8.53 -13.48
CA PHE A 6 7.13 9.46 -14.61
C PHE A 6 5.82 10.22 -14.84
N ASP A 7 4.70 9.71 -14.33
CA ASP A 7 3.40 10.38 -14.29
C ASP A 7 2.83 10.39 -12.84
N GLN A 8 2.06 11.41 -12.46
CA GLN A 8 1.42 11.46 -11.14
C GLN A 8 0.34 10.39 -10.98
N ASN A 9 -0.31 10.02 -12.08
CA ASN A 9 -1.33 8.98 -12.17
C ASN A 9 -0.74 7.59 -12.43
N ASP A 10 0.59 7.47 -12.59
CA ASP A 10 1.24 6.16 -12.70
C ASP A 10 0.93 5.32 -11.45
N ASN A 11 0.33 4.16 -11.69
CA ASN A 11 0.19 3.11 -10.68
C ASN A 11 1.51 2.36 -10.46
N GLN A 12 2.43 2.49 -11.41
CA GLN A 12 3.75 1.87 -11.42
C GLN A 12 4.81 2.83 -10.87
N ASN A 13 5.82 2.27 -10.21
CA ASN A 13 7.05 3.01 -9.91
C ASN A 13 8.25 2.17 -10.32
N TYR A 14 9.38 2.82 -10.55
CA TYR A 14 10.49 2.22 -11.27
C TYR A 14 11.77 2.39 -10.48
N PRO A 15 12.67 1.39 -10.47
CA PRO A 15 14.01 1.61 -9.97
C PRO A 15 14.68 2.73 -10.77
N ILE A 16 15.52 3.51 -10.11
CA ILE A 16 16.29 4.54 -10.79
C ILE A 16 17.42 3.87 -11.57
N ASP A 17 17.22 3.75 -12.88
CA ASP A 17 18.16 3.19 -13.84
C ASP A 17 18.29 4.11 -15.07
N LYS A 18 19.50 4.24 -15.60
CA LYS A 18 19.81 5.13 -16.72
C LYS A 18 19.01 4.77 -17.97
N ASN A 19 19.06 3.50 -18.39
CA ASN A 19 18.44 3.07 -19.65
C ASN A 19 16.92 3.16 -19.56
N LEU A 20 16.35 2.79 -18.41
CA LEU A 20 14.93 2.91 -18.14
C LEU A 20 14.47 4.36 -18.15
N PHE A 21 15.21 5.26 -17.49
CA PHE A 21 14.91 6.68 -17.46
C PHE A 21 14.94 7.29 -18.87
N GLU A 22 15.98 7.01 -19.66
CA GLU A 22 16.08 7.50 -21.05
C GLU A 22 14.91 7.00 -21.90
N LYS A 23 14.55 5.71 -21.78
CA LYS A 23 13.43 5.11 -22.53
C LYS A 23 12.09 5.71 -22.14
N LYS A 24 11.81 5.85 -20.84
CA LYS A 24 10.54 6.39 -20.33
C LYS A 24 10.37 7.88 -20.63
N THR A 25 11.43 8.66 -20.47
CA THR A 25 11.38 10.12 -20.66
C THR A 25 11.59 10.55 -22.10
N ARG A 26 12.16 9.67 -22.95
CA ARG A 26 12.64 9.99 -24.30
C ARG A 26 13.54 11.23 -24.33
N LYS A 27 14.28 11.47 -23.23
CA LYS A 27 15.10 12.67 -23.00
C LYS A 27 14.34 14.00 -23.13
N SER A 28 13.02 13.99 -22.90
CA SER A 28 12.16 15.17 -23.00
C SER A 28 12.64 16.30 -22.07
N LYS A 29 12.45 17.55 -22.52
CA LYS A 29 12.70 18.78 -21.74
C LYS A 29 11.87 18.84 -20.46
N LEU A 30 10.77 18.09 -20.38
CA LEU A 30 9.94 18.02 -19.17
C LEU A 30 10.71 17.40 -17.99
N PHE A 31 11.50 16.37 -18.26
CA PHE A 31 12.29 15.63 -17.27
C PHE A 31 13.77 16.07 -17.24
N ASN A 32 14.27 16.68 -18.32
CA ASN A 32 15.65 17.14 -18.45
C ASN A 32 15.67 18.66 -18.53
N ARG A 33 15.81 19.33 -17.38
CA ARG A 33 15.72 20.80 -17.29
C ARG A 33 17.06 21.41 -16.93
N LYS A 34 17.36 22.57 -17.53
CA LYS A 34 18.56 23.33 -17.20
C LYS A 34 18.41 24.00 -15.83
N ASN A 35 19.47 23.96 -15.02
CA ASN A 35 19.58 24.76 -13.81
C ASN A 35 20.09 26.19 -14.14
N ALA A 36 20.26 27.04 -13.12
CA ALA A 36 20.77 28.40 -13.28
C ALA A 36 22.18 28.46 -13.90
N SER A 37 22.97 27.40 -13.71
CA SER A 37 24.32 27.23 -14.28
C SER A 37 24.31 26.58 -15.67
N ASN A 38 23.13 26.48 -16.32
CA ASN A 38 22.94 25.88 -17.65
C ASN A 38 23.24 24.37 -17.74
N GLU A 39 23.42 23.68 -16.60
CA GLU A 39 23.59 22.24 -16.53
C GLU A 39 22.24 21.51 -16.59
N ILE A 40 22.19 20.36 -17.26
CA ILE A 40 20.96 19.57 -17.37
C ILE A 40 20.78 18.67 -16.14
N ASN A 41 19.75 18.99 -15.35
CA ASN A 41 19.27 18.17 -14.24
C ASN A 41 18.13 17.26 -14.69
N GLN A 42 18.11 16.04 -14.13
CA GLN A 42 17.04 15.07 -14.35
C GLN A 42 16.03 15.14 -13.21
N TYR A 43 14.75 15.14 -13.55
CA TYR A 43 13.64 15.20 -12.61
C TYR A 43 12.69 14.03 -12.82
N ALA A 44 11.96 13.69 -11.76
CA ALA A 44 10.94 12.66 -11.74
C ALA A 44 9.95 12.94 -10.59
N ILE A 45 9.13 11.95 -10.24
CA ILE A 45 8.08 12.07 -9.24
C ILE A 45 8.30 11.04 -8.12
N CYS A 46 8.09 11.45 -6.87
CA CYS A 46 8.13 10.54 -5.72
C CYS A 46 6.94 9.56 -5.76
N PRO A 47 7.16 8.24 -5.60
CA PRO A 47 6.07 7.27 -5.62
C PRO A 47 5.17 7.32 -4.38
N ALA A 48 5.64 7.88 -3.26
CA ALA A 48 4.86 7.94 -2.02
C ALA A 48 4.01 9.22 -1.92
N CYS A 49 4.61 10.40 -2.15
CA CYS A 49 3.95 11.69 -1.92
C CYS A 49 3.54 12.44 -3.20
N ASN A 50 3.77 11.89 -4.40
CA ASN A 50 3.56 12.57 -5.70
C ASN A 50 4.33 13.90 -5.89
N GLY A 51 5.22 14.25 -4.96
CA GLY A 51 6.04 15.44 -5.04
C GLY A 51 7.19 15.33 -6.05
N PRO A 52 7.71 16.46 -6.52
CA PRO A 52 8.82 16.49 -7.47
C PRO A 52 10.14 16.05 -6.83
N VAL A 53 10.95 15.34 -7.62
CA VAL A 53 12.28 14.89 -7.21
C VAL A 53 13.32 15.16 -8.29
N GLN A 54 14.54 15.47 -7.88
CA GLN A 54 15.72 15.47 -8.75
C GLN A 54 16.38 14.09 -8.66
N VAL A 55 16.75 13.52 -9.81
CA VAL A 55 17.52 12.29 -9.89
C VAL A 55 19.00 12.63 -9.87
N ILE A 56 19.70 12.19 -8.82
CA ILE A 56 21.12 12.44 -8.59
C ILE A 56 21.93 11.22 -9.00
N GLY A 57 23.08 11.44 -9.65
CA GLY A 57 24.01 10.37 -10.02
C GLY A 57 23.60 9.50 -11.21
N LEU A 58 22.58 9.90 -11.99
CA LEU A 58 22.09 9.09 -13.12
C LEU A 58 23.15 8.87 -14.22
N TYR A 59 23.94 9.91 -14.50
CA TYR A 59 25.00 9.91 -15.52
C TYR A 59 26.40 10.15 -14.95
N LYS A 60 26.51 10.37 -13.64
CA LYS A 60 27.77 10.71 -12.97
C LYS A 60 27.94 9.77 -11.79
N LYS A 61 29.11 9.15 -11.66
CA LYS A 61 29.47 8.39 -10.46
C LYS A 61 29.55 9.36 -9.28
N LEU A 62 28.96 8.98 -8.15
CA LEU A 62 29.00 9.79 -6.93
C LEU A 62 30.10 9.26 -6.00
N LEU A 63 30.66 10.14 -5.18
CA LEU A 63 31.76 9.79 -4.26
C LEU A 63 31.27 8.89 -3.10
N ASN A 64 30.05 9.12 -2.63
CA ASN A 64 29.53 8.53 -1.39
C ASN A 64 28.47 7.43 -1.62
N THR A 65 28.16 7.11 -2.88
CA THR A 65 27.23 6.03 -3.24
C THR A 65 27.45 5.62 -4.69
N ASP A 66 27.40 4.31 -4.96
CA ASP A 66 27.51 3.80 -6.33
C ASP A 66 26.17 3.81 -7.08
N LYS A 67 25.05 4.13 -6.41
CA LYS A 67 23.71 4.05 -6.98
C LYS A 67 23.06 5.43 -7.12
N PRO A 68 22.40 5.74 -8.26
CA PRO A 68 21.62 6.95 -8.39
C PRO A 68 20.42 6.94 -7.43
N TYR A 69 19.99 8.12 -7.00
CA TYR A 69 18.88 8.27 -6.07
C TYR A 69 18.05 9.51 -6.35
N GLY A 70 16.78 9.46 -5.98
CA GLY A 70 15.88 10.60 -6.01
C GLY A 70 15.99 11.43 -4.75
N LYS A 71 16.11 12.75 -4.92
CA LYS A 71 16.10 13.77 -3.87
C LYS A 71 14.89 14.67 -4.08
N HIS A 72 14.05 14.83 -3.05
CA HIS A 72 12.95 15.79 -3.10
C HIS A 72 13.46 17.21 -3.32
N ILE A 73 12.68 17.99 -4.07
CA ILE A 73 12.86 19.43 -4.20
C ILE A 73 11.61 20.13 -3.63
N ASN A 74 11.80 21.33 -3.11
CA ASN A 74 10.78 22.09 -2.38
C ASN A 74 10.02 23.10 -3.25
N TYR A 75 9.90 22.82 -4.55
CA TYR A 75 9.20 23.67 -5.50
C TYR A 75 8.55 22.84 -6.60
N SER A 76 7.43 23.33 -7.13
CA SER A 76 6.69 22.67 -8.20
C SER A 76 7.45 22.70 -9.54
N LEU A 77 7.33 21.63 -10.30
CA LEU A 77 7.83 21.54 -11.67
C LEU A 77 6.65 21.56 -12.63
N SER A 78 6.46 22.70 -13.31
CA SER A 78 5.38 22.88 -14.28
C SER A 78 5.31 21.71 -15.27
N GLY A 79 4.11 21.15 -15.46
CA GLY A 79 3.84 20.00 -16.33
C GLY A 79 4.32 18.64 -15.81
N LEU A 80 4.97 18.55 -14.64
CA LEU A 80 5.51 17.29 -14.12
C LEU A 80 4.93 16.94 -12.74
N ALA A 81 5.12 17.81 -11.74
CA ALA A 81 4.60 17.56 -10.40
C ALA A 81 4.48 18.85 -9.57
N THR A 82 3.42 18.91 -8.78
CA THR A 82 3.18 19.97 -7.80
C THR A 82 3.78 19.59 -6.46
N TYR A 83 4.46 20.55 -5.81
CA TYR A 83 4.96 20.40 -4.46
C TYR A 83 3.88 20.79 -3.44
N TYR A 84 3.61 19.89 -2.49
CA TYR A 84 2.76 20.15 -1.32
C TYR A 84 3.58 19.95 -0.05
N GLN A 85 3.67 21.00 0.77
CA GLN A 85 4.49 21.00 1.99
C GLN A 85 4.10 19.87 2.94
N ALA A 86 2.81 19.74 3.27
CA ALA A 86 2.32 18.70 4.17
C ALA A 86 2.66 17.27 3.68
N ASP A 87 2.54 17.00 2.38
CA ASP A 87 2.87 15.69 1.82
C ASP A 87 4.37 15.39 1.84
N TYR A 88 5.20 16.42 1.65
CA TYR A 88 6.64 16.31 1.79
C TYR A 88 7.04 16.06 3.25
N ASP A 89 6.44 16.78 4.19
CA ASP A 89 6.79 16.70 5.61
C ASP A 89 6.57 15.30 6.18
N PHE A 90 5.49 14.63 5.77
CA PHE A 90 5.17 13.26 6.18
C PHE A 90 5.74 12.16 5.27
N CYS A 91 6.39 12.50 4.16
CA CYS A 91 6.84 11.52 3.18
C CYS A 91 7.80 10.48 3.80
N PRO A 92 7.56 9.16 3.63
CA PRO A 92 8.40 8.12 4.23
C PRO A 92 9.83 8.06 3.66
N TYR A 93 10.07 8.70 2.50
CA TYR A 93 11.41 8.84 1.91
C TYR A 93 12.17 10.07 2.41
N ARG A 94 11.59 10.88 3.31
CA ARG A 94 12.25 12.02 3.94
C ARG A 94 12.93 11.55 5.24
N ALA A 95 14.26 11.61 5.30
CA ALA A 95 15.01 11.23 6.50
C ALA A 95 14.57 12.04 7.74
N LYS A 96 14.38 13.34 7.51
CA LYS A 96 13.81 14.39 8.38
C LYS A 96 12.32 14.36 8.70
N ARG A 97 11.54 13.32 8.36
CA ARG A 97 10.08 13.44 8.30
C ARG A 97 9.45 13.87 9.63
N GLN A 98 8.32 14.53 9.57
CA GLN A 98 7.51 14.88 10.72
C GLN A 98 6.98 13.60 11.40
N GLU A 99 7.01 13.59 12.73
CA GLU A 99 6.46 12.50 13.54
C GLU A 99 4.93 12.55 13.54
N TYR A 100 4.32 11.38 13.68
CA TYR A 100 2.87 11.20 13.72
C TYR A 100 2.53 9.88 14.42
N ASP A 101 1.31 9.81 14.93
CA ASP A 101 0.73 8.61 15.54
C ASP A 101 -0.48 8.12 14.72
N LYS A 102 -1.15 7.06 15.21
CA LYS A 102 -2.32 6.46 14.53
C LYS A 102 -3.50 7.44 14.41
N GLU A 103 -3.65 8.38 15.34
CA GLU A 103 -4.78 9.31 15.39
C GLU A 103 -4.54 10.56 14.53
N THR A 104 -3.29 10.82 14.16
CA THR A 104 -2.93 11.96 13.32
C THR A 104 -3.64 11.89 11.96
N ARG A 105 -4.20 13.03 11.50
CA ARG A 105 -4.81 13.20 10.18
C ARG A 105 -4.24 14.44 9.50
N LYS A 106 -4.00 14.35 8.19
CA LYS A 106 -3.76 15.51 7.32
C LYS A 106 -5.00 16.41 7.34
N ALA A 107 -4.77 17.72 7.30
CA ALA A 107 -5.84 18.71 7.42
C ALA A 107 -6.82 18.71 6.24
N GLU A 108 -6.36 18.36 5.04
CA GLU A 108 -7.11 18.57 3.80
C GLU A 108 -7.09 17.34 2.89
N VAL A 109 -8.18 17.16 2.14
CA VAL A 109 -8.25 16.24 0.99
C VAL A 109 -7.63 16.93 -0.21
N ASN A 110 -6.34 16.71 -0.39
CA ASN A 110 -5.58 17.26 -1.52
C ASN A 110 -5.49 16.26 -2.70
N PRO A 111 -4.84 16.61 -3.83
CA PRO A 111 -4.74 15.71 -4.97
C PRO A 111 -4.06 14.36 -4.68
N LEU A 112 -3.06 14.30 -3.77
CA LEU A 112 -2.46 13.02 -3.38
C LEU A 112 -3.48 12.12 -2.68
N VAL A 113 -4.26 12.69 -1.75
CA VAL A 113 -5.31 11.96 -1.03
C VAL A 113 -6.36 11.42 -2.01
N LEU A 114 -6.80 12.24 -2.97
CA LEU A 114 -7.70 11.79 -4.03
C LEU A 114 -7.10 10.66 -4.86
N SER A 115 -5.82 10.73 -5.22
CA SER A 115 -5.14 9.63 -5.93
C SER A 115 -5.08 8.34 -5.10
N ILE A 116 -4.90 8.43 -3.78
CA ILE A 116 -4.92 7.26 -2.88
C ILE A 116 -6.30 6.60 -2.91
N ILE A 117 -7.37 7.38 -2.77
CA ILE A 117 -8.74 6.87 -2.78
C ILE A 117 -9.07 6.29 -4.16
N GLN A 118 -8.77 7.00 -5.24
CA GLN A 118 -8.99 6.53 -6.61
C GLN A 118 -8.26 5.21 -6.86
N LYS A 119 -6.99 5.11 -6.46
CA LYS A 119 -6.20 3.88 -6.62
C LYS A 119 -6.78 2.72 -5.82
N LEU A 120 -7.25 2.96 -4.59
CA LEU A 120 -7.95 1.98 -3.78
C LEU A 120 -9.21 1.47 -4.50
N VAL A 121 -10.07 2.38 -4.94
CA VAL A 121 -11.37 2.04 -5.56
C VAL A 121 -11.19 1.28 -6.88
N LEU A 122 -10.32 1.77 -7.77
CA LEU A 122 -10.11 1.18 -9.09
C LEU A 122 -9.35 -0.16 -9.07
N ASN A 123 -8.77 -0.53 -7.93
CA ASN A 123 -7.98 -1.76 -7.79
C ASN A 123 -8.40 -2.57 -6.57
N PHE A 124 -9.62 -2.39 -6.07
CA PHE A 124 -10.03 -2.97 -4.80
C PHE A 124 -10.00 -4.50 -4.80
N ASP A 125 -10.39 -5.13 -5.90
CA ASP A 125 -10.26 -6.58 -6.13
C ASP A 125 -8.82 -7.08 -5.87
N ARG A 126 -7.84 -6.34 -6.35
CA ARG A 126 -6.42 -6.63 -6.17
C ARG A 126 -5.96 -6.39 -4.73
N MET A 127 -6.47 -5.36 -4.07
CA MET A 127 -6.16 -5.12 -2.65
C MET A 127 -6.67 -6.27 -1.78
N ILE A 128 -7.88 -6.76 -2.06
CA ILE A 128 -8.47 -7.92 -1.37
C ILE A 128 -7.65 -9.20 -1.61
N TYR A 129 -7.20 -9.43 -2.85
CA TYR A 129 -6.29 -10.53 -3.16
C TYR A 129 -4.97 -10.42 -2.36
N LEU A 130 -4.35 -9.24 -2.34
CA LEU A 130 -3.09 -9.00 -1.63
C LEU A 130 -3.22 -9.25 -0.13
N ILE A 131 -4.29 -8.76 0.50
CA ILE A 131 -4.58 -9.02 1.92
C ILE A 131 -4.73 -10.52 2.18
N SER A 132 -5.43 -11.23 1.29
CA SER A 132 -5.56 -12.70 1.40
C SER A 132 -4.20 -13.39 1.30
N LYS A 133 -3.28 -12.88 0.47
CA LYS A 133 -1.92 -13.43 0.33
C LYS A 133 -1.01 -13.14 1.53
N TYR A 134 -1.09 -11.95 2.11
CA TYR A 134 -0.32 -11.62 3.31
C TYR A 134 -0.77 -12.42 4.54
N THR A 135 -2.07 -12.71 4.64
CA THR A 135 -2.66 -13.26 5.88
C THR A 135 -2.97 -14.75 5.81
N GLY A 136 -3.15 -15.29 4.60
CA GLY A 136 -3.73 -16.61 4.40
C GLY A 136 -5.25 -16.67 4.60
N ILE A 137 -5.90 -15.57 4.95
CA ILE A 137 -7.35 -15.52 5.20
C ILE A 137 -8.07 -15.15 3.90
N TYR A 138 -9.06 -15.93 3.50
CA TYR A 138 -9.91 -15.56 2.37
C TYR A 138 -10.94 -14.50 2.79
N ILE A 139 -10.99 -13.42 2.03
CA ILE A 139 -11.87 -12.29 2.30
C ILE A 139 -13.19 -12.45 1.52
N SER A 140 -14.31 -12.56 2.25
CA SER A 140 -15.64 -12.57 1.65
C SER A 140 -16.03 -11.19 1.15
N LYS A 141 -17.05 -11.12 0.27
CA LYS A 141 -17.61 -9.85 -0.21
C LYS A 141 -18.14 -8.96 0.93
N SER A 142 -18.87 -9.57 1.87
CA SER A 142 -19.37 -8.86 3.06
C SER A 142 -18.24 -8.33 3.93
N PHE A 143 -17.15 -9.09 4.07
CA PHE A 143 -16.00 -8.62 4.84
C PHE A 143 -15.23 -7.54 4.10
N ALA A 144 -15.09 -7.63 2.77
CA ALA A 144 -14.52 -6.56 1.96
C ALA A 144 -15.30 -5.24 2.10
N TYR A 145 -16.64 -5.31 2.11
CA TYR A 145 -17.49 -4.14 2.37
C TYR A 145 -17.22 -3.53 3.76
N SER A 146 -17.15 -4.36 4.81
CA SER A 146 -16.83 -3.88 6.17
C SER A 146 -15.43 -3.27 6.27
N LEU A 147 -14.43 -3.90 5.63
CA LEU A 147 -13.05 -3.42 5.59
C LEU A 147 -12.96 -2.03 4.96
N LEU A 148 -13.71 -1.81 3.87
CA LEU A 148 -13.73 -0.54 3.17
C LEU A 148 -14.43 0.55 3.99
N ASN A 149 -15.54 0.21 4.67
CA ASN A 149 -16.19 1.13 5.60
C ASN A 149 -15.26 1.54 6.74
N ASP A 150 -14.58 0.60 7.40
CA ASP A 150 -13.60 0.90 8.45
C ASP A 150 -12.52 1.87 7.94
N TYR A 151 -12.03 1.67 6.70
CA TYR A 151 -11.04 2.56 6.08
C TYR A 151 -11.57 3.99 5.88
N PHE A 152 -12.79 4.14 5.36
CA PHE A 152 -13.36 5.48 5.14
C PHE A 152 -13.80 6.16 6.44
N ASP A 153 -14.42 5.42 7.37
CA ASP A 153 -14.92 5.94 8.65
C ASP A 153 -13.78 6.43 9.55
N SER A 154 -12.67 5.69 9.55
CA SER A 154 -11.45 6.11 10.26
C SER A 154 -10.70 7.24 9.56
N LYS A 155 -11.11 7.64 8.35
CA LYS A 155 -10.38 8.57 7.47
C LYS A 155 -8.93 8.13 7.24
N ALA A 156 -8.71 6.83 7.04
CA ALA A 156 -7.37 6.26 6.82
C ALA A 156 -6.66 6.87 5.60
N TYR A 157 -7.39 7.41 4.62
CA TYR A 157 -6.84 8.15 3.48
C TYR A 157 -6.17 9.49 3.87
N LEU A 158 -6.50 10.05 5.05
CA LEU A 158 -5.85 11.24 5.61
C LEU A 158 -4.74 10.89 6.63
N TYR A 159 -4.54 9.62 6.97
CA TYR A 159 -3.44 9.23 7.84
C TYR A 159 -2.09 9.59 7.18
N PRO A 160 -1.14 10.26 7.87
CA PRO A 160 0.15 10.62 7.29
C PRO A 160 0.96 9.47 6.69
N GLY A 161 0.82 8.26 7.26
CA GLY A 161 1.47 7.06 6.74
C GLY A 161 0.78 6.43 5.54
N SER A 162 -0.38 6.94 5.10
CA SER A 162 -1.09 6.45 3.91
C SER A 162 -0.49 7.01 2.64
N THR A 163 -0.09 6.13 1.72
CA THR A 163 0.60 6.47 0.47
C THR A 163 0.07 5.64 -0.69
N LEU A 164 0.46 6.01 -1.93
CA LEU A 164 0.05 5.27 -3.13
C LEU A 164 0.64 3.86 -3.23
N ILE A 165 1.61 3.50 -2.39
CA ILE A 165 2.35 2.23 -2.49
C ILE A 165 1.98 1.22 -1.41
N ASN A 166 1.20 1.61 -0.39
CA ASN A 166 0.90 0.78 0.77
C ASN A 166 -0.59 0.62 1.11
N ILE A 167 -1.48 0.94 0.16
CA ILE A 167 -2.95 0.86 0.35
C ILE A 167 -3.43 -0.45 1.00
N PRO A 168 -2.95 -1.67 0.63
CA PRO A 168 -3.35 -2.90 1.30
C PRO A 168 -3.04 -2.91 2.81
N PHE A 169 -1.89 -2.37 3.20
CA PHE A 169 -1.49 -2.28 4.61
C PHE A 169 -2.36 -1.29 5.36
N MET A 170 -2.77 -0.19 4.72
CA MET A 170 -3.67 0.79 5.34
C MET A 170 -5.08 0.23 5.56
N LEU A 171 -5.62 -0.55 4.61
CA LEU A 171 -6.86 -1.30 4.83
C LEU A 171 -6.74 -2.22 6.06
N MET A 172 -5.66 -2.99 6.16
CA MET A 172 -5.43 -3.88 7.31
C MET A 172 -5.23 -3.13 8.62
N TYR A 173 -4.44 -2.05 8.64
CA TYR A 173 -4.09 -1.33 9.86
C TYR A 173 -5.27 -0.57 10.50
N PHE A 174 -6.22 -0.12 9.68
CA PHE A 174 -7.39 0.63 10.12
C PHE A 174 -8.66 -0.20 10.31
N MET A 175 -8.63 -1.49 9.97
CA MET A 175 -9.75 -2.38 10.30
C MET A 175 -9.85 -2.63 11.81
N ARG A 176 -11.06 -2.86 12.31
CA ARG A 176 -11.27 -3.31 13.70
C ARG A 176 -10.87 -4.77 13.89
N ALA A 177 -10.75 -5.21 15.15
CA ALA A 177 -10.62 -6.64 15.43
C ALA A 177 -11.82 -7.40 14.84
N ASN A 178 -11.53 -8.55 14.23
CA ASN A 178 -12.52 -9.35 13.53
C ASN A 178 -12.42 -10.80 13.98
N SER A 179 -13.56 -11.50 14.06
CA SER A 179 -13.55 -12.94 14.34
C SER A 179 -12.97 -13.73 13.16
N LEU A 180 -12.12 -14.72 13.42
CA LEU A 180 -11.65 -15.71 12.44
C LEU A 180 -12.61 -16.89 12.28
N PHE A 181 -13.51 -17.12 13.23
CA PHE A 181 -14.43 -18.24 13.12
C PHE A 181 -15.27 -18.13 11.86
N TYR A 182 -15.50 -19.28 11.25
CA TYR A 182 -16.23 -19.48 10.02
C TYR A 182 -15.63 -18.83 8.77
N ARG A 183 -14.43 -18.24 8.87
CA ARG A 183 -13.69 -17.78 7.70
C ARG A 183 -12.98 -18.94 7.04
N ARG A 184 -12.75 -18.79 5.73
CA ARG A 184 -11.91 -19.73 4.98
C ARG A 184 -10.46 -19.32 5.11
N ILE A 185 -9.57 -20.31 5.14
CA ILE A 185 -8.12 -20.12 5.27
C ILE A 185 -7.35 -20.95 4.23
N GLU A 186 -6.20 -20.44 3.80
CA GLU A 186 -5.22 -21.17 3.00
C GLU A 186 -4.54 -22.23 3.87
N LEU A 187 -4.77 -23.51 3.57
CA LEU A 187 -4.32 -24.64 4.39
C LEU A 187 -2.78 -24.70 4.54
N LYS A 188 -2.04 -24.19 3.56
CA LYS A 188 -0.56 -24.15 3.61
C LYS A 188 0.00 -22.91 4.31
N SER A 189 -0.85 -22.01 4.83
CA SER A 189 -0.39 -20.80 5.51
C SER A 189 0.18 -21.13 6.90
N ARG A 190 1.11 -20.30 7.37
CA ARG A 190 1.65 -20.39 8.74
C ARG A 190 0.55 -20.24 9.79
N LEU A 191 -0.45 -19.41 9.51
CA LEU A 191 -1.62 -19.27 10.37
C LEU A 191 -2.40 -20.58 10.47
N ALA A 192 -2.72 -21.25 9.36
CA ALA A 192 -3.42 -22.53 9.37
C ALA A 192 -2.67 -23.58 10.21
N GLN A 193 -1.36 -23.72 9.99
CA GLN A 193 -0.51 -24.62 10.78
C GLN A 193 -0.52 -24.29 12.28
N THR A 194 -0.59 -23.02 12.64
CA THR A 194 -0.66 -22.59 14.05
C THR A 194 -2.01 -22.94 14.66
N LEU A 195 -3.11 -22.73 13.92
CA LEU A 195 -4.46 -23.05 14.37
C LEU A 195 -4.69 -24.56 14.53
N GLU A 196 -4.08 -25.39 13.68
CA GLU A 196 -4.16 -26.86 13.78
C GLU A 196 -3.55 -27.41 15.08
N ASN A 197 -2.64 -26.66 15.71
CA ASN A 197 -2.06 -27.01 17.01
C ASN A 197 -2.92 -26.56 18.21
N CYS A 198 -4.03 -25.85 17.97
CA CYS A 198 -4.94 -25.40 19.01
C CYS A 198 -6.10 -26.39 19.14
N ARG A 199 -6.21 -27.09 20.29
CA ARG A 199 -7.27 -28.10 20.52
C ARG A 199 -8.70 -27.55 20.39
N GLU A 200 -8.87 -26.26 20.67
CA GLU A 200 -10.14 -25.53 20.62
C GLU A 200 -10.61 -25.23 19.19
N ILE A 201 -9.75 -25.47 18.19
CA ILE A 201 -9.97 -25.07 16.80
C ILE A 201 -9.87 -26.29 15.89
N VAL A 202 -10.77 -26.35 14.90
CA VAL A 202 -10.71 -27.35 13.83
C VAL A 202 -10.90 -26.67 12.49
N ILE A 203 -10.15 -27.09 11.48
CA ILE A 203 -10.30 -26.60 10.10
C ILE A 203 -11.05 -27.65 9.28
N ASN A 204 -12.35 -27.43 9.07
CA ASN A 204 -13.19 -28.34 8.29
C ASN A 204 -13.41 -27.77 6.88
N ASN A 205 -12.99 -28.51 5.84
CA ASN A 205 -13.11 -28.08 4.43
C ASN A 205 -12.52 -26.68 4.17
N GLY A 206 -11.40 -26.36 4.83
CA GLY A 206 -10.72 -25.06 4.74
C GLY A 206 -11.43 -23.92 5.47
N LYS A 207 -12.42 -24.22 6.32
CA LYS A 207 -13.15 -23.25 7.15
C LYS A 207 -12.78 -23.46 8.62
N ILE A 208 -12.46 -22.37 9.31
CA ILE A 208 -12.11 -22.39 10.74
C ILE A 208 -13.38 -22.54 11.57
N CYS A 209 -13.43 -23.53 12.46
CA CYS A 209 -14.58 -23.83 13.30
C CYS A 209 -14.13 -23.98 14.76
N ASN A 210 -15.07 -23.73 15.68
CA ASN A 210 -14.90 -24.09 17.09
C ASN A 210 -14.99 -25.62 17.21
N ASN A 211 -14.07 -26.22 17.96
CA ASN A 211 -13.96 -27.67 18.15
C ASN A 211 -14.45 -28.14 19.52
N ILE A 212 -14.92 -27.23 20.38
CA ILE A 212 -15.38 -27.57 21.72
C ILE A 212 -16.78 -27.02 22.00
N ASP A 213 -17.52 -27.72 22.86
CA ASP A 213 -18.87 -27.37 23.29
C ASP A 213 -18.88 -26.24 24.34
N CYS A 214 -18.04 -25.22 24.13
CA CYS A 214 -18.11 -23.98 24.89
C CYS A 214 -17.81 -22.79 23.98
N TYR A 215 -18.30 -21.61 24.39
CA TYR A 215 -18.06 -20.40 23.63
C TYR A 215 -16.57 -20.05 23.59
N GLN A 216 -16.08 -19.71 22.41
CA GLN A 216 -14.70 -19.31 22.15
C GLN A 216 -14.68 -17.97 21.41
N THR A 217 -13.71 -17.12 21.72
CA THR A 217 -13.38 -15.97 20.87
C THR A 217 -12.09 -16.25 20.13
N LEU A 218 -12.08 -16.02 18.83
CA LEU A 218 -10.89 -16.13 18.00
C LEU A 218 -10.84 -14.90 17.11
N GLU A 219 -10.04 -13.93 17.51
CA GLU A 219 -10.00 -12.61 16.89
C GLU A 219 -8.66 -12.35 16.24
N PHE A 220 -8.67 -11.61 15.13
CA PHE A 220 -7.47 -11.14 14.48
C PHE A 220 -7.52 -9.64 14.22
N TYR A 221 -6.35 -9.01 14.27
CA TYR A 221 -6.20 -7.57 14.06
C TYR A 221 -4.77 -7.23 13.63
N PHE A 222 -4.57 -5.97 13.24
CA PHE A 222 -3.27 -5.46 12.83
C PHE A 222 -2.88 -4.21 13.63
N ILE A 223 -1.64 -4.17 14.07
CA ILE A 223 -1.08 -3.07 14.88
C ILE A 223 0.36 -2.77 14.42
N ALA A 224 0.97 -1.75 15.05
CA ALA A 224 2.38 -1.39 14.84
C ALA A 224 2.77 -1.24 13.35
N HIS A 225 2.03 -0.39 12.63
CA HIS A 225 2.47 0.06 11.31
C HIS A 225 3.75 0.89 11.44
N GLU A 226 4.83 0.42 10.84
CA GLU A 226 6.16 1.03 10.93
C GLU A 226 6.76 1.21 9.54
N THR A 227 7.51 2.30 9.37
CA THR A 227 8.27 2.59 8.15
C THR A 227 9.69 2.98 8.53
N LYS A 228 10.67 2.40 7.85
CA LYS A 228 12.10 2.65 8.06
C LYS A 228 12.80 2.85 6.71
N LEU A 229 13.47 3.99 6.56
CA LEU A 229 14.31 4.24 5.40
C LEU A 229 15.71 3.64 5.63
N ASN A 230 16.05 2.59 4.89
CA ASN A 230 17.40 2.03 4.88
C ASN A 230 18.15 2.58 3.67
N GLN A 231 19.02 3.58 3.90
CA GLN A 231 19.68 4.37 2.85
C GLN A 231 18.67 5.04 1.90
N HIS A 232 18.26 4.33 0.84
CA HIS A 232 17.35 4.82 -0.18
C HIS A 232 16.11 3.94 -0.35
N THR A 233 16.10 2.76 0.26
CA THR A 233 15.01 1.78 0.17
C THR A 233 14.09 1.94 1.36
N LEU A 234 12.80 2.09 1.10
CA LEU A 234 11.78 2.13 2.13
C LEU A 234 11.40 0.70 2.54
N LEU A 235 11.52 0.42 3.84
CA LEU A 235 10.97 -0.78 4.46
C LEU A 235 9.69 -0.37 5.19
N GLU A 236 8.64 -1.17 5.02
CA GLU A 236 7.37 -0.95 5.69
C GLU A 236 6.86 -2.27 6.26
N THR A 237 6.39 -2.24 7.50
CA THR A 237 5.93 -3.43 8.22
C THR A 237 4.63 -3.19 8.97
N LEU A 238 3.89 -4.27 9.19
CA LEU A 238 2.65 -4.30 9.94
C LEU A 238 2.62 -5.56 10.79
N LEU A 239 2.26 -5.46 12.07
CA LEU A 239 2.15 -6.61 12.95
C LEU A 239 0.75 -7.21 12.84
N PHE A 240 0.68 -8.49 12.50
CA PHE A 240 -0.53 -9.28 12.39
C PHE A 240 -0.63 -10.23 13.58
N GLN A 241 -1.69 -10.14 14.37
CA GLN A 241 -1.89 -10.96 15.56
C GLN A 241 -3.23 -11.69 15.55
N VAL A 242 -3.26 -12.86 16.19
CA VAL A 242 -4.48 -13.64 16.46
C VAL A 242 -4.55 -14.00 17.94
N MET A 243 -5.70 -13.72 18.52
CA MET A 243 -6.00 -13.98 19.93
C MET A 243 -7.08 -15.06 20.03
N LEU A 244 -6.83 -16.10 20.81
CA LEU A 244 -7.82 -17.10 21.23
C LEU A 244 -8.15 -16.84 22.70
N ASN A 245 -9.40 -16.47 23.01
CA ASN A 245 -9.84 -16.12 24.37
C ASN A 245 -8.88 -15.12 25.06
N ASN A 246 -8.54 -14.03 24.37
CA ASN A 246 -7.59 -13.00 24.83
C ASN A 246 -6.15 -13.47 25.06
N LYS A 247 -5.78 -14.68 24.62
CA LYS A 247 -4.40 -15.17 24.60
C LYS A 247 -3.83 -15.10 23.19
N LEU A 248 -2.66 -14.47 23.04
CA LEU A 248 -1.93 -14.45 21.77
C LEU A 248 -1.51 -15.86 21.38
N ILE A 249 -1.96 -16.31 20.20
CA ILE A 249 -1.62 -17.64 19.66
C ILE A 249 -0.84 -17.56 18.35
N TYR A 250 -0.91 -16.45 17.63
CA TYR A 250 -0.18 -16.24 16.38
C TYR A 250 0.26 -14.79 16.27
N GLU A 251 1.50 -14.59 15.79
CA GLU A 251 2.05 -13.30 15.46
C GLU A 251 2.89 -13.42 14.18
N ASP A 252 2.73 -12.45 13.27
CA ASP A 252 3.61 -12.30 12.13
C ASP A 252 3.91 -10.83 11.84
N LYS A 253 5.18 -10.50 11.59
CA LYS A 253 5.58 -9.16 11.17
C LYS A 253 5.60 -9.11 9.65
N LEU A 254 4.45 -8.74 9.08
CA LEU A 254 4.27 -8.60 7.64
C LEU A 254 5.21 -7.53 7.11
N LYS A 255 5.89 -7.81 5.99
CA LYS A 255 6.74 -6.87 5.27
C LYS A 255 6.08 -6.53 3.96
N LEU A 256 5.90 -5.24 3.69
CA LEU A 256 5.36 -4.78 2.42
C LEU A 256 6.38 -5.10 1.32
N ASP A 257 5.92 -5.74 0.23
CA ASP A 257 6.68 -5.85 -1.01
C ASP A 257 6.05 -4.93 -2.08
N PRO A 258 6.57 -3.71 -2.28
CA PRO A 258 6.06 -2.79 -3.28
C PRO A 258 6.09 -3.35 -4.69
N LYS A 259 7.07 -4.20 -5.02
CA LYS A 259 7.22 -4.79 -6.36
C LYS A 259 6.14 -5.85 -6.59
N TYR A 260 5.83 -6.65 -5.58
CA TYR A 260 4.73 -7.60 -5.68
C TYR A 260 3.39 -6.90 -5.88
N ILE A 261 3.10 -5.85 -5.10
CA ILE A 261 1.87 -5.05 -5.25
C ILE A 261 1.76 -4.45 -6.65
N GLU A 262 2.84 -3.85 -7.14
CA GLU A 262 2.93 -3.30 -8.49
C GLU A 262 2.61 -4.35 -9.56
N ASN A 263 3.23 -5.53 -9.47
CA ASN A 263 2.98 -6.63 -10.41
C ASN A 263 1.51 -7.07 -10.41
N ILE A 264 0.87 -7.14 -9.23
CA ILE A 264 -0.55 -7.49 -9.11
C ILE A 264 -1.44 -6.40 -9.70
N ILE A 265 -1.11 -5.12 -9.49
CA ILE A 265 -1.81 -3.98 -10.09
C ILE A 265 -1.74 -4.00 -11.62
N HIS A 266 -0.64 -4.47 -12.20
CA HIS A 266 -0.49 -4.55 -13.65
C HIS A 266 -0.82 -5.94 -14.23
N PHE A 267 -1.31 -6.86 -13.40
CA PHE A 267 -1.67 -8.20 -13.87
C PHE A 267 -2.80 -8.14 -14.90
N ASP A 268 -2.60 -8.84 -16.02
CA ASP A 268 -3.56 -8.97 -17.11
C ASP A 268 -4.75 -9.83 -16.67
N GLN A 269 -5.88 -9.16 -16.43
CA GLN A 269 -7.12 -9.79 -15.96
C GLN A 269 -7.69 -10.79 -16.97
N ASN A 270 -7.28 -10.76 -18.25
CA ASN A 270 -7.74 -11.74 -19.25
C ASN A 270 -7.18 -13.15 -19.00
N LYS A 271 -6.10 -13.26 -18.21
CA LYS A 271 -5.53 -14.54 -17.80
C LYS A 271 -6.28 -15.20 -16.63
N LEU A 272 -7.25 -14.51 -16.04
CA LEU A 272 -8.06 -15.04 -14.95
C LEU A 272 -9.26 -15.81 -15.49
N SER A 273 -9.73 -16.80 -14.71
CA SER A 273 -10.97 -17.50 -15.03
C SER A 273 -12.17 -16.55 -14.95
N GLU A 274 -13.22 -16.88 -15.70
CA GLU A 274 -14.45 -16.10 -15.73
C GLU A 274 -15.04 -15.86 -14.34
N LYS A 275 -15.12 -16.91 -13.52
CA LYS A 275 -15.57 -16.84 -12.12
C LYS A 275 -14.79 -15.82 -11.30
N ILE A 276 -13.46 -15.74 -11.47
CA ILE A 276 -12.64 -14.76 -10.75
C ILE A 276 -12.94 -13.35 -11.27
N ARG A 277 -13.04 -13.16 -12.58
CA ARG A 277 -13.37 -11.85 -13.18
C ARG A 277 -14.73 -11.33 -12.72
N GLU A 278 -15.74 -12.19 -12.63
CA GLU A 278 -17.05 -11.83 -12.09
C GLU A 278 -16.97 -11.44 -10.60
N SER A 279 -16.24 -12.19 -9.80
CA SER A 279 -16.00 -11.83 -8.40
C SER A 279 -15.28 -10.49 -8.27
N ASN A 280 -14.27 -10.23 -9.11
CA ASN A 280 -13.54 -8.97 -9.14
C ASN A 280 -14.45 -7.80 -9.51
N LYS A 281 -15.34 -7.97 -10.51
CA LYS A 281 -16.35 -6.96 -10.87
C LYS A 281 -17.24 -6.59 -9.68
N VAL A 282 -17.66 -7.57 -8.88
CA VAL A 282 -18.48 -7.31 -7.67
C VAL A 282 -17.69 -6.52 -6.62
N LEU A 283 -16.42 -6.87 -6.38
CA LEU A 283 -15.56 -6.13 -5.45
C LEU A 283 -15.36 -4.68 -5.91
N LEU A 284 -15.12 -4.46 -7.20
CA LEU A 284 -15.00 -3.12 -7.76
C LEU A 284 -16.33 -2.33 -7.65
N GLY A 285 -17.47 -3.00 -7.82
CA GLY A 285 -18.80 -2.41 -7.60
C GLY A 285 -18.99 -1.93 -6.17
N ILE A 286 -18.71 -2.81 -5.19
CA ILE A 286 -18.71 -2.47 -3.75
C ILE A 286 -17.83 -1.25 -3.48
N ALA A 287 -16.64 -1.21 -4.07
CA ALA A 287 -15.71 -0.12 -3.83
C ALA A 287 -16.21 1.24 -4.32
N LYS A 288 -16.86 1.25 -5.49
CA LYS A 288 -17.47 2.46 -6.06
C LYS A 288 -18.65 2.94 -5.24
N GLU A 289 -19.54 2.02 -4.85
CA GLU A 289 -20.73 2.31 -4.04
C GLU A 289 -20.32 2.93 -2.70
N VAL A 290 -19.44 2.28 -1.94
CA VAL A 290 -18.99 2.81 -0.64
C VAL A 290 -18.26 4.14 -0.81
N ALA A 291 -17.42 4.31 -1.83
CA ALA A 291 -16.76 5.60 -2.07
C ALA A 291 -17.78 6.72 -2.36
N GLN A 292 -18.81 6.43 -3.15
CA GLN A 292 -19.87 7.37 -3.49
C GLN A 292 -20.69 7.77 -2.26
N GLU A 293 -21.06 6.82 -1.40
CA GLU A 293 -21.73 7.07 -0.12
C GLU A 293 -20.92 8.01 0.79
N LYS A 294 -19.58 7.96 0.69
CA LYS A 294 -18.66 8.80 1.45
C LYS A 294 -18.29 10.11 0.72
N GLY A 295 -18.94 10.42 -0.40
CA GLY A 295 -18.77 11.67 -1.14
C GLY A 295 -17.61 11.68 -2.15
N PHE A 296 -17.09 10.52 -2.56
CA PHE A 296 -16.02 10.40 -3.55
C PHE A 296 -16.50 9.69 -4.82
N THR A 297 -16.26 10.29 -5.99
CA THR A 297 -16.70 9.76 -7.29
C THR A 297 -15.51 9.62 -8.24
N PHE A 298 -15.37 8.45 -8.89
CA PHE A 298 -14.27 8.11 -9.81
C PHE A 298 -14.71 7.25 -11.00
#